data_AF-A0A2V5M593-F1
#
_entry.id   AF-A0A2V5M593-F1
#
_cell.length_a   1.000
_cell.length_b   1.000
_cell.length_c   1.000
_cell.angle_alpha   90.00
_cell.angle_beta   90.00
_cell.angle_gamma   90.00
#
_symmetry.space_group_name_H-M   'P 1'
#
loop_
_entity.id
_entity.type
_entity.pdbx_description
1 polymer ?
#
loop_
_entity_poly.entity_id
_entity_poly.type
_entity_poly.pdbx_seq_one_letter_code
_entity_poly.pdbx_strand_id
1 'polypeptide(L)' 'MWSGPRNISTAMMRAWENRNDTVVVDEPFYAFYLQQTDVDHPGAEEVMAQGETDWRKVIAQLTGPVS' A
#
# COMPACT_ATOMS: atom_id res chain seq x y z
N MET A 1 0.71 9.42 1.49
CA MET A 1 0.43 10.15 2.74
C MET A 1 0.85 9.25 3.90
N TRP A 2 1.45 9.81 4.95
CA TRP A 2 1.74 9.05 6.16
C TRP A 2 0.69 9.39 7.20
N SER A 3 -0.02 8.38 7.71
CA SER A 3 -0.97 8.55 8.80
C SER A 3 -0.91 7.42 9.80
N GLY A 4 -1.20 7.73 11.06
CA GLY A 4 -1.60 6.72 12.03
C GLY A 4 -3.07 6.32 11.89
N PRO A 5 -3.50 5.22 12.54
CA PRO A 5 -4.89 4.77 12.50
C PRO A 5 -5.88 5.83 13.01
N ARG A 6 -7.08 5.85 12.41
CA ARG A 6 -8.21 6.74 12.79
C ARG A 6 -7.92 8.24 12.67
N ASN A 7 -7.25 8.66 11.60
CA ASN A 7 -6.91 10.06 11.37
C ASN A 7 -7.45 10.65 10.05
N ILE A 8 -8.58 10.12 9.54
CA ILE A 8 -9.25 10.59 8.32
C ILE A 8 -8.50 10.19 7.02
N SER A 9 -7.39 9.45 7.11
CA SER A 9 -6.65 8.93 5.95
C SER A 9 -7.52 8.20 4.93
N THR A 10 -8.40 7.31 5.38
CA THR A 10 -9.35 6.60 4.50
C THR A 10 -10.29 7.54 3.77
N ALA A 11 -10.88 8.53 4.46
CA ALA A 11 -11.79 9.47 3.83
C ALA A 11 -11.05 10.35 2.80
N MET A 12 -9.81 10.73 3.10
CA MET A 12 -8.97 11.45 2.15
C MET A 12 -8.65 10.59 0.93
N MET A 13 -8.25 9.33 1.10
CA MET A 13 -7.98 8.39 0.00
C MET A 13 -9.21 8.22 -0.90
N ARG A 14 -10.41 8.05 -0.32
CA ARG A 14 -11.68 7.99 -1.07
C ARG A 14 -11.97 9.26 -1.85
N ALA A 15 -11.65 10.45 -1.31
CA ALA A 15 -11.87 11.70 -2.02
C ALA A 15 -11.00 11.82 -3.28
N TRP A 16 -9.75 11.35 -3.22
CA TRP A 16 -8.86 11.29 -4.39
C TRP A 16 -9.27 10.19 -5.37
N GLU A 17 -9.59 8.98 -4.87
CA GLU A 17 -10.04 7.84 -5.69
C GLU A 17 -11.27 8.18 -6.55
N ASN A 18 -12.13 9.10 -6.10
CA ASN A 18 -13.30 9.56 -6.88
C ASN A 18 -12.96 10.46 -8.07
N ARG A 19 -11.70 10.83 -8.28
CA ARG A 19 -11.27 11.65 -9.41
C ARG A 19 -10.62 10.77 -10.48
N ASN A 20 -10.97 11.02 -11.74
CA ASN A 20 -10.44 10.28 -12.89
C ASN A 20 -9.00 10.65 -13.28
N ASP A 21 -8.44 11.71 -12.69
CA ASP A 21 -7.10 12.21 -12.97
C ASP A 21 -6.06 11.77 -11.92
N THR A 22 -6.44 10.87 -11.00
CA THR A 22 -5.55 10.41 -9.94
C THR A 22 -5.62 8.90 -9.74
N VAL A 23 -4.51 8.32 -9.29
CA VAL A 23 -4.42 6.93 -8.84
C VAL A 23 -4.06 6.94 -7.36
N VAL A 24 -4.79 6.14 -6.57
CA VAL A 24 -4.55 5.97 -5.13
C VAL A 24 -4.02 4.57 -4.89
N VAL A 25 -2.94 4.47 -4.10
CA VAL A 25 -2.34 3.21 -3.70
C VAL A 25 -2.31 3.16 -2.18
N ASP A 26 -2.88 2.10 -1.61
CA ASP A 26 -2.95 1.90 -0.16
C ASP A 26 -1.84 0.96 0.31
N GLU A 27 -1.12 1.38 1.35
CA GLU A 27 -0.03 0.64 2.03
C GLU A 27 0.87 -0.26 1.13
N PRO A 28 1.51 0.28 0.07
CA PRO A 28 2.18 -0.52 -0.97
C PRO A 28 3.40 -1.33 -0.49
N PHE A 29 3.95 -1.03 0.69
CA PHE A 29 5.09 -1.74 1.27
C PHE A 29 4.70 -2.76 2.34
N TYR A 30 3.41 -2.98 2.60
CA TYR A 30 2.98 -3.79 3.74
C TYR A 30 3.38 -5.26 3.60
N ALA A 31 3.23 -5.84 2.41
CA ALA A 31 3.69 -7.20 2.13
C ALA A 31 5.21 -7.37 2.30
N PHE A 32 6.01 -6.42 1.79
CA PHE A 32 7.46 -6.40 2.04
C PHE A 32 7.78 -6.29 3.53
N TYR A 33 7.10 -5.40 4.26
CA TYR A 33 7.30 -5.22 5.69
C TYR A 33 7.03 -6.52 6.47
N LEU A 34 5.92 -7.21 6.19
CA LEU A 34 5.59 -8.49 6.84
C LEU A 34 6.66 -9.55 6.55
N GLN A 35 7.12 -9.66 5.30
CA GLN A 35 8.17 -10.60 4.92
C GLN A 35 9.51 -10.32 5.63
N GLN A 36 9.89 -9.04 5.77
CA GLN A 36 11.17 -8.67 6.36
C GLN A 36 11.20 -8.74 7.89
N THR A 37 10.06 -8.49 8.54
CA THR A 37 10.00 -8.39 10.00
C THR A 37 9.59 -9.68 10.68
N ASP A 38 8.99 -10.62 9.95
CA ASP A 38 8.46 -11.89 10.49
C ASP A 38 7.56 -11.67 11.72
N VAL A 39 6.85 -10.54 11.73
CA VAL A 39 5.94 -10.19 12.82
C VAL A 39 4.72 -11.12 12.78
N ASP A 40 4.32 -11.63 13.95
CA ASP A 40 3.11 -12.44 14.08
C ASP A 40 1.88 -11.56 13.83
N HIS A 41 1.41 -11.58 12.58
CA HIS A 41 0.28 -10.80 12.12
C HIS A 41 -0.81 -11.73 11.55
N PRO A 42 -2.06 -11.62 12.02
CA PRO A 42 -3.18 -12.39 11.47
C PRO A 42 -3.31 -12.20 9.96
N GLY A 43 -3.27 -13.28 9.19
CA GLY A 43 -3.38 -13.23 7.73
C GLY A 43 -2.13 -12.71 7.00
N ALA A 44 -0.95 -12.70 7.65
CA ALA A 44 0.29 -12.25 7.01
C ALA A 44 0.58 -12.97 5.69
N GLU A 45 0.38 -14.30 5.63
CA GLU A 45 0.57 -15.09 4.42
C GLU A 45 -0.35 -14.64 3.28
N GLU A 46 -1.61 -14.33 3.58
CA GLU A 46 -2.58 -13.86 2.58
C GLU A 46 -2.16 -12.48 2.04
N VAL A 47 -1.77 -11.57 2.92
CA VAL A 47 -1.28 -10.24 2.55
C VAL A 47 -0.02 -10.34 1.69
N MET A 48 0.93 -11.19 2.06
CA MET A 48 2.16 -11.41 1.30
C MET A 48 1.90 -12.08 -0.05
N ALA A 49 0.89 -12.95 -0.15
CA ALA A 49 0.51 -13.62 -1.40
C ALA A 49 -0.21 -12.67 -2.38
N GLN A 50 -0.99 -11.72 -1.86
CA GLN A 50 -1.74 -10.74 -2.67
C GLN A 50 -0.90 -9.49 -3.00
N GLY A 51 0.02 -9.10 -2.12
CA GLY A 51 0.87 -7.93 -2.27
C GLY A 51 2.23 -8.20 -2.93
N GLU A 52 2.99 -7.13 -3.19
CA GLU A 52 4.35 -7.24 -3.71
C GLU A 52 5.37 -7.26 -2.56
N THR A 53 6.21 -8.29 -2.54
CA THR A 53 7.24 -8.47 -1.51
C THR A 53 8.62 -7.94 -1.95
N ASP A 54 8.83 -7.62 -3.23
CA ASP A 54 10.03 -6.91 -3.67
C ASP A 54 9.78 -5.40 -3.69
N TRP A 55 10.33 -4.69 -2.69
CA TRP A 55 10.22 -3.24 -2.56
C TRP A 55 10.71 -2.49 -3.81
N ARG A 56 11.61 -3.06 -4.62
CA ARG A 56 12.10 -2.40 -5.84
C ARG A 56 11.03 -2.29 -6.90
N LYS A 57 10.20 -3.33 -7.05
CA LYS A 57 9.06 -3.31 -7.97
C LYS A 57 7.99 -2.32 -7.50
N VAL A 58 7.76 -2.24 -6.19
CA VAL A 58 6.88 -1.23 -5.60
C VAL A 58 7.35 0.18 -5.96
N ILE A 59 8.65 0.47 -5.80
CA ILE A 59 9.22 1.77 -6.21
C ILE A 59 9.04 2.01 -7.71
N ALA A 60 9.32 1.02 -8.55
CA ALA A 60 9.16 1.14 -10.00
C ALA A 60 7.71 1.46 -10.39
N GLN A 61 6.73 0.85 -9.72
CA GLN A 61 5.31 1.16 -9.90
C GLN A 61 4.97 2.59 -9.46
N LEU A 62 5.39 2.99 -8.25
CA LEU A 62 5.04 4.30 -7.68
C LEU A 62 5.71 5.48 -8.39
N THR A 63 6.86 5.25 -9.02
CA THR A 63 7.63 6.27 -9.77
C THR A 63 7.47 6.16 -11.29
N GLY A 64 6.71 5.17 -11.75
CA GLY A 64 6.44 4.93 -13.16
C GLY A 64 5.36 5.85 -13.73
N PRO A 65 4.97 5.63 -15.00
CA PRO A 65 3.82 6.29 -15.58
C PRO A 65 2.56 6.03 -14.75
N VAL A 66 1.74 7.06 -14.56
CA VAL A 66 0.43 6.92 -13.92
C VAL A 66 -0.48 6.17 -14.88
N SER A 67 -0.96 4.99 -14.46
CA SER A 67 -1.80 4.09 -15.25
C SER A 67 -3.04 3.65 -14.47
#